data_AF-F3GCK7-F1
#
_entry.id   AF-F3GCK7-F1
#
_cell.length_a   1.000
_cell.length_b   1.000
_cell.length_c   1.000
_cell.angle_alpha   90.00
_cell.angle_beta   90.00
_cell.angle_gamma   90.00
#
_symmetry.space_group_name_H-M   'P 1'
#
loop_
_entity.id
_entity.type
_entity.pdbx_description
1 polymer ?
#
loop_
_entity_poly.entity_id
_entity_poly.type
_entity_poly.pdbx_seq_one_letter_code
_entity_poly.pdbx_strand_id
1 'polypeptide(L)'
;MIEPKRVLRALAEHWALLEPLCEHFDQGTLSLSELRLQLGAQQQDSTPQDITNLLDVWIRLDILVPVAKSPNRFELNAQIHDFLSYLRREHRLGLCLEIEAYLRHLERLAGYIQDAFEVRDANDLARQLRLLDMRVRDVLKKLANDEQALVAVADRAKTSDRQIPLRQRYAEVLATWDEYVEPMIQLVNADGAFEQGVRKVENVLLRLLTEQQRLGHLVDDDMLLRTHARILEMQTSAQLTLRHAGELLLPLREEARRHNAVTRGAALALSAIRRKGLDAVPQAAMPMFTRPQSTFLGSASQVEAYVYALARFEPKPARFPKASGTRKGQAPRAPRTVKEMLERCEDALPMPDLMVWLLEQ
;
A
#
# COMPACT_ATOMS: atom_id res chain seq x y z
N MET A 1 -10.85 10.79 -39.39
CA MET A 1 -11.17 9.91 -38.23
C MET A 1 -10.25 8.72 -38.29
N ILE A 2 -9.63 8.35 -37.17
CA ILE A 2 -8.77 7.17 -37.07
C ILE A 2 -9.64 5.93 -37.31
N GLU A 3 -9.26 5.05 -38.22
CA GLU A 3 -9.96 3.79 -38.47
C GLU A 3 -9.54 2.75 -37.41
N PRO A 4 -10.39 2.35 -36.45
CA PRO A 4 -9.98 1.49 -35.34
C PRO A 4 -9.45 0.12 -35.79
N LYS A 5 -10.04 -0.41 -36.87
CA LYS A 5 -9.59 -1.69 -37.47
C LYS A 5 -8.15 -1.62 -37.98
N ARG A 6 -7.74 -0.49 -38.56
CA ARG A 6 -6.37 -0.32 -39.07
C ARG A 6 -5.36 -0.19 -37.93
N VAL A 7 -5.72 0.51 -36.87
CA VAL A 7 -4.87 0.61 -35.66
C VAL A 7 -4.64 -0.77 -35.06
N LEU A 8 -5.72 -1.52 -34.77
CA LEU A 8 -5.60 -2.85 -34.19
C LEU A 8 -4.80 -3.82 -35.07
N ARG A 9 -5.01 -3.76 -36.40
CA ARG A 9 -4.24 -4.57 -37.35
C ARG A 9 -2.76 -4.19 -37.33
N ALA A 10 -2.44 -2.91 -37.35
CA ALA A 10 -1.04 -2.45 -37.29
C ALA A 10 -0.37 -2.81 -35.96
N LEU A 11 -1.08 -2.73 -34.83
CA LEU A 11 -0.56 -3.17 -33.53
C LEU A 11 -0.27 -4.67 -33.50
N ALA A 12 -1.14 -5.49 -34.11
CA ALA A 12 -0.92 -6.93 -34.20
C ALA A 12 0.22 -7.30 -35.17
N GLU A 13 0.28 -6.69 -36.36
CA GLU A 13 1.31 -6.96 -37.36
C GLU A 13 2.69 -6.48 -36.91
N HIS A 14 2.77 -5.37 -36.19
CA HIS A 14 4.04 -4.76 -35.77
C HIS A 14 4.36 -4.98 -34.28
N TRP A 15 3.69 -5.91 -33.60
CA TRP A 15 3.87 -6.16 -32.17
C TRP A 15 5.33 -6.35 -31.77
N ALA A 16 6.06 -7.21 -32.50
CA ALA A 16 7.46 -7.53 -32.22
C ALA A 16 8.40 -6.32 -32.29
N LEU A 17 8.00 -5.27 -33.03
CA LEU A 17 8.76 -4.01 -33.13
C LEU A 17 8.35 -3.02 -32.04
N LEU A 18 7.06 -2.97 -31.71
CA LEU A 18 6.51 -2.05 -30.72
C LEU A 18 6.84 -2.48 -29.29
N GLU A 19 6.83 -3.78 -28.99
CA GLU A 19 7.03 -4.31 -27.64
C GLU A 19 8.36 -3.85 -27.00
N PRO A 20 9.53 -3.96 -27.66
CA PRO A 20 10.79 -3.48 -27.08
C PRO A 20 10.89 -1.94 -27.00
N LEU A 21 10.17 -1.24 -27.88
CA LEU A 21 10.11 0.23 -27.85
C LEU A 21 9.30 0.72 -26.65
N CYS A 22 8.29 -0.05 -26.20
CA CYS A 22 7.49 0.33 -25.03
C CYS A 22 8.36 0.51 -23.78
N GLU A 23 9.37 -0.35 -23.55
CA GLU A 23 10.32 -0.20 -22.42
C GLU A 23 11.14 1.10 -22.48
N HIS A 24 11.37 1.63 -23.68
CA HIS A 24 12.08 2.89 -23.87
C HIS A 24 11.14 4.08 -23.69
N PHE A 25 9.92 3.99 -24.22
CA PHE A 25 8.89 5.00 -24.05
C PHE A 25 8.47 5.17 -22.58
N ASP A 26 8.56 4.08 -21.83
CA ASP A 26 8.41 4.03 -20.38
C ASP A 26 9.40 4.92 -19.62
N GLN A 27 10.58 5.18 -20.18
CA GLN A 27 11.65 6.00 -19.61
C GLN A 27 11.66 7.42 -20.18
N GLY A 28 10.94 7.68 -21.26
CA GLY A 28 10.83 9.01 -21.85
C GLY A 28 10.55 9.00 -23.36
N THR A 29 10.98 10.05 -24.05
CA THR A 29 10.70 10.26 -25.48
C THR A 29 11.88 9.84 -26.34
N LEU A 30 11.61 9.32 -27.54
CA LEU A 30 12.64 8.96 -28.51
C LEU A 30 12.69 9.96 -29.66
N SER A 31 13.90 10.31 -30.09
CA SER A 31 14.11 11.09 -31.31
C SER A 31 13.91 10.24 -32.56
N LEU A 32 13.64 10.90 -33.69
CA LEU A 32 13.52 10.22 -34.99
C LEU A 32 14.76 9.39 -35.36
N SER A 33 15.95 9.87 -35.01
CA SER A 33 17.21 9.15 -35.24
C SER A 33 17.33 7.91 -34.35
N GLU A 34 16.93 7.99 -33.08
CA GLU A 34 16.94 6.85 -32.16
C GLU A 34 15.93 5.78 -32.61
N LEU A 35 14.72 6.19 -33.01
CA LEU A 35 13.70 5.28 -33.54
C LEU A 35 14.18 4.53 -34.77
N ARG A 36 14.79 5.23 -35.73
CA ARG A 36 15.35 4.60 -36.94
C ARG A 36 16.45 3.61 -36.60
N LEU A 37 17.32 3.95 -35.65
CA LEU A 37 18.41 3.08 -35.22
C LEU A 37 17.90 1.81 -34.53
N GLN A 38 16.91 1.95 -33.63
CA GLN A 38 16.32 0.81 -32.93
C GLN A 38 15.53 -0.11 -33.86
N LEU A 39 14.74 0.46 -34.78
CA LEU A 39 14.00 -0.33 -35.79
C LEU A 39 14.96 -1.01 -36.77
N GLY A 40 16.02 -0.32 -37.22
CA GLY A 40 17.03 -0.90 -38.09
C GLY A 40 17.83 -2.03 -37.43
N ALA A 41 18.04 -1.97 -36.11
CA ALA A 41 18.68 -3.06 -35.38
C ALA A 41 17.81 -4.33 -35.31
N GLN A 42 16.48 -4.18 -35.28
CA GLN A 42 15.51 -5.29 -35.25
C GLN A 42 15.18 -5.84 -36.64
N GLN A 43 15.21 -5.00 -37.67
CA GLN A 43 14.95 -5.36 -39.07
C GLN A 43 16.21 -5.23 -39.93
N GLN A 44 17.12 -6.19 -39.79
CA GLN A 44 18.42 -6.19 -40.51
C GLN A 44 18.28 -6.20 -42.04
N ASP A 45 17.16 -6.69 -42.58
CA ASP A 45 16.90 -6.78 -44.02
C ASP A 45 16.12 -5.58 -44.59
N SER A 46 15.68 -4.63 -43.76
CA SER A 46 14.84 -3.51 -44.20
C SER A 46 15.66 -2.31 -44.65
N THR A 47 15.22 -1.64 -45.72
CA THR A 47 15.90 -0.42 -46.18
C THR A 47 15.55 0.78 -45.29
N PRO A 48 16.39 1.83 -45.25
CA PRO A 48 16.06 3.06 -44.52
C PRO A 48 14.75 3.72 -44.96
N GLN A 49 14.36 3.50 -46.22
CA GLN A 49 13.09 3.98 -46.77
C GLN A 49 11.91 3.21 -46.18
N ASP A 50 12.02 1.89 -46.03
CA ASP A 50 10.98 1.05 -45.45
C ASP A 50 10.70 1.43 -43.99
N ILE A 51 11.75 1.66 -43.21
CA ILE A 51 11.64 2.12 -41.82
C ILE A 51 10.94 3.49 -41.74
N THR A 52 11.27 4.41 -42.66
CA THR A 52 10.62 5.72 -42.70
C THR A 52 9.15 5.60 -43.06
N ASN A 53 8.80 4.77 -44.05
CA ASN A 53 7.42 4.51 -44.43
C ASN A 53 6.61 3.90 -43.28
N LEU A 54 7.21 2.99 -42.51
CA LEU A 54 6.61 2.38 -41.32
C LEU A 54 6.34 3.42 -40.23
N LEU A 55 7.31 4.28 -39.92
CA LEU A 55 7.13 5.38 -38.96
C LEU A 55 6.01 6.33 -39.40
N ASP A 56 5.94 6.67 -40.68
CA ASP A 56 4.86 7.49 -41.23
C ASP A 56 3.49 6.80 -41.10
N VAL A 57 3.43 5.47 -41.20
CA VAL A 57 2.19 4.71 -40.92
C VAL A 57 1.82 4.82 -39.45
N TRP A 58 2.78 4.63 -38.53
CA TRP A 58 2.51 4.72 -37.09
C TRP A 58 2.06 6.13 -36.67
N ILE A 59 2.65 7.18 -37.24
CA ILE A 59 2.23 8.58 -37.00
C ILE A 59 0.83 8.81 -37.57
N ARG A 60 0.55 8.36 -38.80
CA ARG A 60 -0.80 8.51 -39.42
C ARG A 60 -1.90 7.76 -38.68
N LEU A 61 -1.56 6.64 -38.03
CA LEU A 61 -2.48 5.85 -37.21
C LEU A 61 -2.59 6.36 -35.77
N ASP A 62 -1.93 7.47 -35.43
CA ASP A 62 -1.88 8.02 -34.09
C ASP A 62 -1.30 7.02 -33.06
N ILE A 63 -0.46 6.08 -33.50
CA ILE A 63 0.31 5.19 -32.63
C ILE A 63 1.47 5.97 -32.00
N LEU A 64 2.19 6.74 -32.82
CA LEU A 64 3.22 7.68 -32.38
C LEU A 64 2.70 9.10 -32.52
N VAL A 65 2.94 9.91 -31.49
CA VAL A 65 2.56 11.33 -31.45
C VAL A 65 3.82 12.17 -31.26
N PRO A 66 3.99 13.29 -32.00
CA PRO A 66 5.11 14.19 -31.79
C PRO A 66 4.95 14.95 -30.47
N VAL A 67 6.04 15.10 -29.73
CA VAL A 67 6.06 15.80 -28.44
C VAL A 67 5.84 17.30 -28.64
N ALA A 68 5.03 17.91 -27.79
CA ALA A 68 4.77 19.35 -27.83
C ALA A 68 6.08 20.15 -27.81
N LYS A 69 6.23 21.08 -28.76
CA LYS A 69 7.42 21.95 -28.95
C LYS A 69 8.70 21.21 -29.39
N SER A 70 8.65 19.90 -29.66
CA SER A 70 9.79 19.11 -30.14
C SER A 70 9.37 18.15 -31.27
N PRO A 71 9.20 18.62 -32.52
CA PRO A 71 8.60 17.84 -33.60
C PRO A 71 9.42 16.60 -34.05
N ASN A 72 10.70 16.55 -33.69
CA ASN A 72 11.58 15.40 -33.98
C ASN A 72 11.67 14.40 -32.82
N ARG A 73 10.88 14.59 -31.76
CA ARG A 73 10.73 13.66 -30.64
C ARG A 73 9.32 13.10 -30.65
N PHE A 74 9.22 11.81 -30.35
CA PHE A 74 7.97 11.08 -30.36
C PHE A 74 7.73 10.41 -29.01
N GLU A 75 6.46 10.27 -28.70
CA GLU A 75 5.92 9.46 -27.62
C GLU A 75 4.86 8.52 -28.19
N LEU A 76 4.57 7.43 -27.48
CA LEU A 76 3.39 6.63 -27.79
C LEU A 76 2.13 7.42 -27.41
N ASN A 77 1.09 7.30 -28.21
CA ASN A 77 -0.22 7.78 -27.81
C ASN A 77 -0.64 7.13 -26.49
N ALA A 78 -1.03 7.94 -25.51
CA ALA A 78 -1.36 7.48 -24.15
C ALA A 78 -2.35 6.31 -24.12
N GLN A 79 -3.40 6.33 -24.96
CA GLN A 79 -4.39 5.25 -25.00
C GLN A 79 -3.82 3.94 -25.54
N ILE A 80 -2.90 4.04 -26.51
CA ILE A 80 -2.22 2.88 -27.09
C ILE A 80 -1.17 2.38 -26.13
N HIS A 81 -0.42 3.27 -25.48
CA HIS A 81 0.54 2.91 -24.44
C HIS A 81 -0.12 2.18 -23.28
N ASP A 82 -1.27 2.67 -22.78
CA ASP A 82 -2.07 1.99 -21.75
C ASP A 82 -2.53 0.59 -22.21
N PHE A 83 -2.97 0.48 -23.46
CA PHE A 83 -3.41 -0.79 -24.03
C PHE A 83 -2.27 -1.80 -24.18
N LEU A 84 -1.11 -1.35 -24.68
CA LEU A 84 0.09 -2.19 -24.82
C LEU A 84 0.61 -2.60 -23.44
N SER A 85 0.63 -1.69 -22.46
CA SER A 85 1.01 -1.98 -21.07
C SER A 85 0.09 -3.04 -20.45
N TYR A 86 -1.23 -2.92 -20.68
CA TYR A 86 -2.20 -3.93 -20.28
C TYR A 86 -1.91 -5.31 -20.89
N LEU A 87 -1.57 -5.37 -22.19
CA LEU A 87 -1.23 -6.64 -22.84
C LEU A 87 0.08 -7.24 -22.34
N ARG A 88 1.09 -6.41 -22.07
CA ARG A 88 2.40 -6.81 -21.53
C ARG A 88 2.35 -7.20 -20.05
N ARG A 89 1.20 -6.99 -19.38
CA ARG A 89 1.05 -7.14 -17.92
C ARG A 89 2.08 -6.31 -17.15
N GLU A 90 2.46 -5.16 -17.71
CA GLU A 90 3.31 -4.21 -17.00
C GLU A 90 2.44 -3.39 -16.07
N HIS A 91 2.31 -3.91 -14.84
CA HIS A 91 1.50 -3.27 -13.82
C HIS A 91 2.35 -2.21 -13.12
N ARG A 92 2.06 -0.95 -13.41
CA ARG A 92 2.62 0.20 -12.70
C ARG A 92 1.70 0.57 -11.54
N LEU A 93 2.29 0.69 -10.36
CA LEU A 93 1.55 1.10 -9.17
C LEU A 93 1.07 2.54 -9.33
N GLY A 94 -0.23 2.77 -9.18
CA GLY A 94 -0.80 4.11 -9.13
C GLY A 94 -0.53 4.85 -7.83
N LEU A 95 -0.85 6.14 -7.80
CA LEU A 95 -0.89 6.88 -6.55
C LEU A 95 -2.15 6.51 -5.75
N CYS A 96 -2.03 6.34 -4.44
CA CYS A 96 -3.20 6.13 -3.55
C CYS A 96 -4.24 7.27 -3.68
N LEU A 97 -3.78 8.50 -3.99
CA LEU A 97 -4.62 9.67 -4.24
C LEU A 97 -5.59 9.50 -5.43
N GLU A 98 -5.28 8.62 -6.39
CA GLU A 98 -6.19 8.33 -7.51
C GLU A 98 -7.43 7.58 -7.03
N ILE A 99 -7.26 6.61 -6.13
CA ILE A 99 -8.37 5.87 -5.50
C ILE A 99 -9.23 6.83 -4.68
N GLU A 100 -8.61 7.72 -3.90
CA GLU A 100 -9.34 8.77 -3.18
C GLU A 100 -10.17 9.67 -4.10
N ALA A 101 -9.60 10.08 -5.24
CA ALA A 101 -10.30 10.91 -6.21
C ALA A 101 -11.52 10.19 -6.79
N TYR A 102 -11.40 8.89 -7.06
CA TYR A 102 -12.54 8.08 -7.49
C TYR A 102 -13.61 7.95 -6.40
N LEU A 103 -13.23 7.74 -5.13
CA LEU A 103 -14.17 7.69 -4.01
C LEU A 103 -14.95 9.00 -3.85
N ARG A 104 -14.27 10.14 -3.89
CA ARG A 104 -14.93 11.47 -3.88
C ARG A 104 -15.85 11.65 -5.08
N HIS A 105 -15.56 11.02 -6.22
CA HIS A 105 -16.45 11.02 -7.37
C HIS A 105 -17.71 10.17 -7.10
N LEU A 106 -17.55 8.98 -6.53
CA LEU A 106 -18.67 8.11 -6.15
C LEU A 106 -19.61 8.82 -5.17
N GLU A 107 -19.08 9.51 -4.16
CA GLU A 107 -19.88 10.29 -3.21
C GLU A 107 -20.69 11.40 -3.90
N ARG A 108 -20.09 12.12 -4.85
CA ARG A 108 -20.81 13.14 -5.64
C ARG A 108 -21.92 12.54 -6.49
N LEU A 109 -21.67 11.40 -7.12
CA LEU A 109 -22.69 10.68 -7.90
C LEU A 109 -23.84 10.21 -7.01
N ALA A 110 -23.57 9.76 -5.79
CA ALA A 110 -24.63 9.42 -4.83
C ALA A 110 -25.51 10.65 -4.49
N GLY A 111 -24.92 11.83 -4.36
CA GLY A 111 -25.66 13.09 -4.20
C GLY A 111 -26.57 13.38 -5.40
N TYR A 112 -26.02 13.34 -6.63
CA TYR A 112 -26.82 13.57 -7.84
C TYR A 112 -27.92 12.52 -8.06
N ILE A 113 -27.66 11.27 -7.69
CA ILE A 113 -28.64 10.19 -7.71
C ILE A 113 -29.80 10.52 -6.75
N GLN A 114 -29.49 10.99 -5.54
CA GLN A 114 -30.50 11.38 -4.58
C GLN A 114 -31.33 12.57 -5.09
N ASP A 115 -30.68 13.63 -5.61
CA ASP A 115 -31.34 14.81 -6.14
C ASP A 115 -32.29 14.45 -7.31
N ALA A 116 -31.81 13.63 -8.26
CA ALA A 116 -32.61 13.17 -9.40
C ALA A 116 -33.84 12.36 -8.96
N PHE A 117 -33.70 11.56 -7.91
CA PHE A 117 -34.81 10.81 -7.34
C PHE A 117 -35.84 11.70 -6.65
N GLU A 118 -35.39 12.68 -5.86
CA GLU A 118 -36.28 13.62 -5.16
C GLU A 118 -37.15 14.43 -6.13
N VAL A 119 -36.59 14.83 -7.28
CA VAL A 119 -37.29 15.56 -8.35
C VAL A 119 -38.06 14.60 -9.30
N ARG A 120 -37.95 13.28 -9.11
CA ARG A 120 -38.56 12.22 -9.94
C ARG A 120 -38.15 12.25 -11.41
N ASP A 121 -36.90 12.65 -11.70
CA ASP A 121 -36.35 12.59 -13.06
C ASP A 121 -35.76 11.20 -13.34
N ALA A 122 -36.58 10.32 -13.94
CA ALA A 122 -36.18 8.96 -14.29
C ALA A 122 -34.99 8.90 -15.25
N ASN A 123 -34.89 9.85 -16.19
CA ASN A 123 -33.83 9.84 -17.20
C ASN A 123 -32.48 10.23 -16.58
N ASP A 124 -32.46 11.27 -15.74
CA ASP A 124 -31.25 11.65 -15.04
C ASP A 124 -30.84 10.58 -14.02
N LEU A 125 -31.78 10.05 -13.23
CA LEU A 125 -31.50 8.98 -12.28
C LEU A 125 -30.83 7.78 -12.96
N ALA A 126 -31.38 7.32 -14.09
CA ALA A 126 -30.79 6.23 -14.87
C ALA A 126 -29.39 6.58 -15.41
N ARG A 127 -29.16 7.83 -15.83
CA ARG A 127 -27.84 8.31 -16.27
C ARG A 127 -26.83 8.27 -15.13
N GLN A 128 -27.17 8.83 -13.97
CA GLN A 128 -26.24 8.91 -12.83
C GLN A 128 -25.89 7.51 -12.29
N LEU A 129 -26.87 6.60 -12.21
CA LEU A 129 -26.62 5.21 -11.83
C LEU A 129 -25.68 4.48 -12.80
N ARG A 130 -25.78 4.72 -14.12
CA ARG A 130 -24.81 4.17 -15.09
C ARG A 130 -23.41 4.74 -14.91
N LEU A 131 -23.28 6.04 -14.62
CA LEU A 131 -22.00 6.68 -14.34
C LEU A 131 -21.38 6.14 -13.04
N LEU A 132 -22.20 5.91 -12.02
CA LEU A 132 -21.79 5.30 -10.76
C LEU A 132 -21.23 3.89 -11.01
N ASP A 133 -21.98 3.06 -11.73
CA ASP A 133 -21.56 1.70 -12.06
C ASP A 133 -20.28 1.66 -12.92
N MET A 134 -20.13 2.57 -13.88
CA MET A 134 -18.89 2.72 -14.65
C MET A 134 -17.72 3.09 -13.73
N ARG A 135 -17.92 4.03 -12.81
CA ARG A 135 -16.87 4.48 -11.89
C ARG A 135 -16.45 3.41 -10.90
N VAL A 136 -17.39 2.60 -10.39
CA VAL A 136 -17.07 1.46 -9.52
C VAL A 136 -16.19 0.44 -10.26
N ARG A 137 -16.49 0.19 -11.54
CA ARG A 137 -15.66 -0.68 -12.39
C ARG A 137 -14.25 -0.11 -12.62
N ASP A 138 -14.11 1.20 -12.76
CA ASP A 138 -12.79 1.84 -12.84
C ASP A 138 -11.95 1.60 -11.58
N VAL A 139 -12.58 1.72 -10.39
CA VAL A 139 -11.91 1.47 -9.10
C VAL A 139 -11.49 0.00 -8.99
N LEU A 140 -12.39 -0.94 -9.29
CA LEU A 140 -12.07 -2.38 -9.30
C LEU A 140 -10.90 -2.71 -10.23
N LYS A 141 -10.91 -2.16 -11.45
CA LYS A 141 -9.81 -2.33 -12.40
C LYS A 141 -8.50 -1.76 -11.86
N LYS A 142 -8.56 -0.60 -11.19
CA LYS A 142 -7.38 0.04 -10.61
C LYS A 142 -6.80 -0.78 -9.46
N LEU A 143 -7.65 -1.24 -8.52
CA LEU A 143 -7.23 -2.11 -7.43
C LEU A 143 -6.56 -3.40 -7.93
N ALA A 144 -7.14 -4.04 -8.95
CA ALA A 144 -6.56 -5.24 -9.55
C ALA A 144 -5.19 -4.96 -10.22
N ASN A 145 -5.05 -3.82 -10.91
CA ASN A 145 -3.77 -3.41 -11.48
C ASN A 145 -2.72 -3.13 -10.40
N ASP A 146 -3.10 -2.41 -9.34
CA ASP A 146 -2.20 -2.08 -8.23
C ASP A 146 -1.76 -3.35 -7.48
N GLU A 147 -2.66 -4.32 -7.29
CA GLU A 147 -2.32 -5.62 -6.70
C GLU A 147 -1.21 -6.33 -7.48
N GLN A 148 -1.32 -6.42 -8.80
CA GLN A 148 -0.30 -7.05 -9.63
C GLN A 148 1.03 -6.28 -9.61
N ALA A 149 0.99 -4.95 -9.53
CA ALA A 149 2.18 -4.13 -9.37
C ALA A 149 2.90 -4.43 -8.03
N LEU A 150 2.14 -4.60 -6.94
CA LEU A 150 2.67 -4.97 -5.62
C LEU A 150 3.32 -6.36 -5.64
N VAL A 151 2.71 -7.33 -6.33
CA VAL A 151 3.30 -8.65 -6.56
C VAL A 151 4.64 -8.52 -7.30
N ALA A 152 4.68 -7.74 -8.39
CA ALA A 152 5.90 -7.52 -9.15
C ALA A 152 7.02 -6.84 -8.33
N VAL A 153 6.70 -5.91 -7.43
CA VAL A 153 7.66 -5.32 -6.47
C VAL A 153 8.20 -6.39 -5.52
N ALA A 154 7.32 -7.22 -4.95
CA ALA A 154 7.72 -8.29 -4.04
C ALA A 154 8.63 -9.33 -4.73
N ASP A 155 8.31 -9.70 -5.97
CA ASP A 155 9.08 -10.65 -6.75
C ASP A 155 10.45 -10.10 -7.14
N ARG A 156 10.55 -8.82 -7.52
CA ARG A 156 11.82 -8.13 -7.77
C ARG A 156 12.71 -8.04 -6.52
N ALA A 157 12.10 -7.90 -5.35
CA ALA A 157 12.84 -7.93 -4.08
C ALA A 157 13.40 -9.32 -3.76
N LYS A 158 12.62 -10.38 -4.04
CA LYS A 158 12.99 -11.78 -3.76
C LYS A 158 13.95 -12.37 -4.80
N THR A 159 13.90 -11.91 -6.05
CA THR A 159 14.74 -12.46 -7.12
C THR A 159 16.21 -12.19 -6.82
N SER A 160 17.04 -13.22 -6.95
CA SER A 160 18.50 -13.13 -6.76
C SER A 160 19.21 -12.59 -8.00
N ASP A 161 18.57 -11.67 -8.72
CA ASP A 161 19.20 -11.07 -9.90
C ASP A 161 20.41 -10.25 -9.46
N ARG A 162 21.56 -10.56 -10.05
CA ARG A 162 22.85 -9.95 -9.71
C ARG A 162 22.96 -8.53 -10.26
N GLN A 163 22.12 -8.17 -11.23
CA GLN A 163 22.18 -6.86 -11.89
C GLN A 163 21.68 -5.73 -10.98
N ILE A 164 20.73 -5.98 -10.09
CA ILE A 164 20.17 -4.96 -9.18
C ILE A 164 20.76 -5.14 -7.76
N PRO A 165 21.47 -4.13 -7.23
CA PRO A 165 21.97 -4.17 -5.86
C PRO A 165 20.86 -4.42 -4.84
N LEU A 166 21.12 -5.26 -3.82
CA LEU A 166 20.16 -5.61 -2.77
C LEU A 166 19.56 -4.37 -2.07
N ARG A 167 20.38 -3.33 -1.85
CA ARG A 167 19.91 -2.06 -1.26
C ARG A 167 18.84 -1.38 -2.12
N GLN A 168 19.01 -1.40 -3.43
CA GLN A 168 18.07 -0.77 -4.37
C GLN A 168 16.75 -1.55 -4.42
N ARG A 169 16.81 -2.88 -4.42
CA ARG A 169 15.63 -3.76 -4.31
C ARG A 169 14.80 -3.48 -3.06
N TYR A 170 15.43 -3.41 -1.88
CA TYR A 170 14.69 -3.08 -0.65
C TYR A 170 14.24 -1.62 -0.58
N ALA A 171 14.95 -0.69 -1.22
CA ALA A 171 14.52 0.72 -1.27
C ALA A 171 13.17 0.86 -1.99
N GLU A 172 12.97 0.13 -3.09
CA GLU A 172 11.69 0.11 -3.81
C GLU A 172 10.55 -0.46 -2.96
N VAL A 173 10.81 -1.54 -2.21
CA VAL A 173 9.82 -2.11 -1.26
C VAL A 173 9.44 -1.10 -0.18
N LEU A 174 10.43 -0.41 0.40
CA LEU A 174 10.19 0.59 1.45
C LEU A 174 9.40 1.78 0.92
N ALA A 175 9.77 2.30 -0.27
CA ALA A 175 9.04 3.38 -0.92
C ALA A 175 7.59 2.99 -1.23
N THR A 176 7.39 1.82 -1.86
CA THR A 176 6.06 1.27 -2.16
C THR A 176 5.20 1.13 -0.90
N TRP A 177 5.79 0.69 0.20
CA TRP A 177 5.08 0.59 1.47
C TRP A 177 4.62 1.95 1.96
N ASP A 178 5.54 2.92 2.04
CA ASP A 178 5.27 4.22 2.66
C ASP A 178 4.40 5.12 1.76
N GLU A 179 4.50 5.01 0.43
CA GLU A 179 3.77 5.84 -0.55
C GLU A 179 2.39 5.27 -0.94
N TYR A 180 2.16 3.96 -0.80
CA TYR A 180 0.91 3.33 -1.23
C TYR A 180 0.26 2.46 -0.15
N VAL A 181 0.96 1.47 0.40
CA VAL A 181 0.35 0.50 1.33
C VAL A 181 -0.13 1.16 2.61
N GLU A 182 0.72 1.98 3.24
CA GLU A 182 0.38 2.66 4.49
C GLU A 182 -0.80 3.66 4.32
N PRO A 183 -0.82 4.53 3.28
CA PRO A 183 -2.01 5.33 2.96
C PRO A 183 -3.27 4.48 2.69
N MET A 184 -3.16 3.38 1.94
CA MET A 184 -4.28 2.50 1.66
C MET A 184 -4.85 1.83 2.91
N ILE A 185 -3.99 1.47 3.88
CA ILE A 185 -4.45 0.98 5.20
C ILE A 185 -5.30 2.05 5.88
N GLN A 186 -4.81 3.29 5.94
CA GLN A 186 -5.55 4.39 6.56
C GLN A 186 -6.89 4.64 5.87
N LEU A 187 -6.90 4.51 4.54
CA LEU A 187 -8.07 4.73 3.72
C LEU A 187 -9.16 3.65 3.92
N VAL A 188 -8.77 2.38 4.01
CA VAL A 188 -9.66 1.19 4.08
C VAL A 188 -10.03 0.80 5.53
N ASN A 189 -9.36 1.36 6.54
CA ASN A 189 -9.73 1.17 7.94
C ASN A 189 -11.23 1.44 8.18
N ALA A 190 -11.80 0.85 9.23
CA ALA A 190 -13.25 0.87 9.49
C ALA A 190 -13.89 2.27 9.52
N ASP A 191 -13.11 3.30 9.88
CA ASP A 191 -13.49 4.72 9.90
C ASP A 191 -12.80 5.55 8.81
N GLY A 192 -12.10 4.90 7.87
CA GLY A 192 -11.39 5.52 6.77
C GLY A 192 -12.32 6.06 5.68
N ALA A 193 -11.80 6.92 4.81
CA ALA A 193 -12.62 7.59 3.79
C ALA A 193 -13.20 6.62 2.75
N PHE A 194 -12.59 5.45 2.53
CA PHE A 194 -13.14 4.42 1.64
C PHE A 194 -14.43 3.84 2.22
N GLU A 195 -14.40 3.37 3.47
CA GLU A 195 -15.56 2.79 4.15
C GLU A 195 -16.70 3.81 4.28
N GLN A 196 -16.37 5.06 4.62
CA GLN A 196 -17.36 6.13 4.69
C GLN A 196 -18.01 6.42 3.32
N GLY A 197 -17.21 6.51 2.27
CA GLY A 197 -17.69 6.76 0.91
C GLY A 197 -18.60 5.63 0.40
N VAL A 198 -18.17 4.39 0.58
CA VAL A 198 -18.95 3.20 0.22
C VAL A 198 -20.30 3.17 0.95
N ARG A 199 -20.29 3.35 2.28
CA ARG A 199 -21.54 3.35 3.09
C ARG A 199 -22.51 4.44 2.66
N LYS A 200 -22.02 5.64 2.30
CA LYS A 200 -22.90 6.72 1.80
C LYS A 200 -23.59 6.31 0.51
N VAL A 201 -22.85 5.76 -0.44
CA VAL A 201 -23.41 5.31 -1.73
C VAL A 201 -24.41 4.17 -1.48
N GLU A 202 -24.04 3.17 -0.67
CA GLU A 202 -24.89 2.04 -0.31
C GLU A 202 -26.22 2.50 0.30
N ASN A 203 -26.16 3.40 1.28
CA ASN A 203 -27.36 3.94 1.93
C ASN A 203 -28.30 4.64 0.94
N VAL A 204 -27.77 5.38 -0.03
CA VAL A 204 -28.58 6.01 -1.08
C VAL A 204 -29.26 4.95 -1.94
N LEU A 205 -28.53 3.92 -2.39
CA LEU A 205 -29.09 2.85 -3.22
C LEU A 205 -30.15 2.02 -2.48
N LEU A 206 -29.92 1.67 -1.22
CA LEU A 206 -30.89 0.93 -0.41
C LEU A 206 -32.16 1.76 -0.14
N ARG A 207 -32.01 3.07 0.11
CA ARG A 207 -33.14 3.98 0.27
C ARG A 207 -33.97 4.06 -1.01
N LEU A 208 -33.32 4.19 -2.16
CA LEU A 208 -33.99 4.20 -3.48
C LEU A 208 -34.78 2.92 -3.72
N LEU A 209 -34.17 1.77 -3.47
CA LEU A 209 -34.80 0.47 -3.66
C LEU A 209 -36.06 0.33 -2.78
N THR A 210 -35.97 0.76 -1.52
CA THR A 210 -37.09 0.76 -0.57
C THR A 210 -38.21 1.71 -1.01
N GLU A 211 -37.88 2.93 -1.42
CA GLU A 211 -38.87 3.92 -1.83
C GLU A 211 -39.52 3.58 -3.18
N GLN A 212 -38.78 2.98 -4.13
CA GLN A 212 -39.35 2.50 -5.39
C GLN A 212 -40.36 1.37 -5.19
N GLN A 213 -40.12 0.46 -4.23
CA GLN A 213 -41.11 -0.56 -3.86
C GLN A 213 -42.40 0.06 -3.32
N ARG A 214 -42.31 1.21 -2.64
CA ARG A 214 -43.46 1.90 -2.05
C ARG A 214 -44.20 2.82 -3.03
N LEU A 215 -43.46 3.56 -3.86
CA LEU A 215 -43.97 4.66 -4.69
C LEU A 215 -44.10 4.31 -6.18
N GLY A 216 -43.61 3.13 -6.59
CA GLY A 216 -43.51 2.70 -7.98
C GLY A 216 -42.10 2.90 -8.55
N HIS A 217 -41.79 2.16 -9.61
CA HIS A 217 -40.45 2.14 -10.19
C HIS A 217 -40.19 3.37 -11.08
N LEU A 218 -39.14 4.12 -10.77
CA LEU A 218 -38.62 5.20 -11.62
C LEU A 218 -37.50 4.70 -12.55
N VAL A 219 -36.72 3.71 -12.09
CA VAL A 219 -35.63 3.07 -12.84
C VAL A 219 -35.70 1.56 -12.62
N ASP A 220 -35.13 0.80 -13.56
CA ASP A 220 -35.05 -0.66 -13.48
C ASP A 220 -34.32 -1.13 -12.21
N ASP A 221 -34.99 -1.97 -11.42
CA ASP A 221 -34.47 -2.52 -10.16
C ASP A 221 -33.23 -3.38 -10.38
N ASP A 222 -33.12 -4.08 -11.52
CA ASP A 222 -31.95 -4.90 -11.85
C ASP A 222 -30.68 -4.02 -11.96
N MET A 223 -30.82 -2.80 -12.49
CA MET A 223 -29.70 -1.86 -12.58
C MET A 223 -29.25 -1.38 -11.19
N LEU A 224 -30.19 -1.12 -10.28
CA LEU A 224 -29.91 -0.75 -8.89
C LEU A 224 -29.24 -1.89 -8.13
N LEU A 225 -29.81 -3.10 -8.20
CA LEU A 225 -29.28 -4.29 -7.53
C LEU A 225 -27.88 -4.65 -8.01
N ARG A 226 -27.61 -4.57 -9.31
CA ARG A 226 -26.27 -4.82 -9.87
C ARG A 226 -25.26 -3.77 -9.41
N THR A 227 -25.65 -2.50 -9.39
CA THR A 227 -24.76 -1.42 -8.94
C THR A 227 -24.45 -1.56 -7.45
N HIS A 228 -25.46 -1.89 -6.64
CA HIS A 228 -25.30 -2.18 -5.21
C HIS A 228 -24.37 -3.37 -4.97
N ALA A 229 -24.59 -4.50 -5.66
CA ALA A 229 -23.74 -5.68 -5.54
C ALA A 229 -22.27 -5.37 -5.90
N ARG A 230 -22.03 -4.56 -6.94
CA ARG A 230 -20.68 -4.15 -7.34
C ARG A 230 -19.98 -3.24 -6.33
N ILE A 231 -20.71 -2.41 -5.61
CA ILE A 231 -20.15 -1.58 -4.53
C ILE A 231 -19.65 -2.48 -3.39
N LEU A 232 -20.43 -3.50 -3.01
CA LEU A 232 -20.02 -4.48 -2.00
C LEU A 232 -18.83 -5.34 -2.48
N GLU A 233 -18.81 -5.72 -3.76
CA GLU A 233 -17.67 -6.40 -4.38
C GLU A 233 -16.41 -5.52 -4.34
N MET A 234 -16.52 -4.24 -4.70
CA MET A 234 -15.43 -3.28 -4.63
C MET A 234 -14.88 -3.14 -3.21
N GLN A 235 -15.75 -3.09 -2.20
CA GLN A 235 -15.33 -3.05 -0.80
C GLN A 235 -14.55 -4.31 -0.41
N THR A 236 -15.09 -5.48 -0.76
CA THR A 236 -14.45 -6.77 -0.47
C THR A 236 -13.10 -6.88 -1.18
N SER A 237 -13.03 -6.49 -2.45
CA SER A 237 -11.82 -6.49 -3.26
C SER A 237 -10.76 -5.56 -2.68
N ALA A 238 -11.09 -4.33 -2.27
CA ALA A 238 -10.14 -3.41 -1.65
C ALA A 238 -9.52 -3.98 -0.37
N GLN A 239 -10.33 -4.59 0.50
CA GLN A 239 -9.85 -5.23 1.73
C GLN A 239 -8.95 -6.43 1.43
N LEU A 240 -9.31 -7.27 0.45
CA LEU A 240 -8.52 -8.43 0.06
C LEU A 240 -7.18 -8.02 -0.55
N THR A 241 -7.17 -7.08 -1.50
CA THR A 241 -5.95 -6.55 -2.12
C THR A 241 -5.03 -5.96 -1.06
N LEU A 242 -5.56 -5.22 -0.08
CA LEU A 242 -4.75 -4.66 1.00
C LEU A 242 -4.16 -5.75 1.92
N ARG A 243 -4.96 -6.76 2.30
CA ARG A 243 -4.46 -7.91 3.08
C ARG A 243 -3.33 -8.60 2.33
N HIS A 244 -3.52 -8.86 1.04
CA HIS A 244 -2.52 -9.50 0.21
C HIS A 244 -1.24 -8.65 0.10
N ALA A 245 -1.37 -7.34 -0.12
CA ALA A 245 -0.24 -6.41 -0.12
C ALA A 245 0.54 -6.43 1.20
N GLY A 246 -0.17 -6.47 2.33
CA GLY A 246 0.41 -6.60 3.66
C GLY A 246 1.19 -7.90 3.84
N GLU A 247 0.61 -9.04 3.44
CA GLU A 247 1.27 -10.35 3.49
C GLU A 247 2.53 -10.41 2.63
N LEU A 248 2.53 -9.76 1.47
CA LEU A 248 3.66 -9.74 0.55
C LEU A 248 4.80 -8.83 0.99
N LEU A 249 4.52 -7.58 1.36
CA LEU A 249 5.54 -6.53 1.53
C LEU A 249 5.98 -6.33 2.99
N LEU A 250 5.13 -6.61 3.98
CA LEU A 250 5.50 -6.46 5.40
C LEU A 250 6.73 -7.29 5.79
N PRO A 251 6.85 -8.59 5.44
CA PRO A 251 8.04 -9.36 5.80
C PRO A 251 9.32 -8.80 5.15
N LEU A 252 9.23 -8.32 3.91
CA LEU A 252 10.36 -7.70 3.20
C LEU A 252 10.77 -6.36 3.83
N ARG A 253 9.81 -5.56 4.29
CA ARG A 253 10.05 -4.33 5.06
C ARG A 253 10.78 -4.63 6.36
N GLU A 254 10.33 -5.63 7.11
CA GLU A 254 10.98 -6.04 8.35
C GLU A 254 12.40 -6.55 8.12
N GLU A 255 12.62 -7.35 7.09
CA GLU A 255 13.93 -7.84 6.69
C GLU A 255 14.88 -6.68 6.33
N ALA A 256 14.42 -5.74 5.50
CA ALA A 256 15.17 -4.54 5.15
C ALA A 256 15.54 -3.71 6.40
N ARG A 257 14.60 -3.54 7.33
CA ARG A 257 14.84 -2.84 8.60
C ARG A 257 15.87 -3.56 9.47
N ARG A 258 15.83 -4.90 9.54
CA ARG A 258 16.83 -5.71 10.24
C ARG A 258 18.21 -5.56 9.61
N HIS A 259 18.34 -5.68 8.29
CA HIS A 259 19.61 -5.49 7.59
C HIS A 259 20.20 -4.09 7.83
N ASN A 260 19.36 -3.05 7.81
CA ASN A 260 19.76 -1.69 8.12
C ASN A 260 20.19 -1.52 9.58
N ALA A 261 19.46 -2.11 10.54
CA ALA A 261 19.82 -2.07 11.95
C ALA A 261 21.15 -2.79 12.23
N VAL A 262 21.36 -3.97 11.65
CA VAL A 262 22.61 -4.74 11.76
C VAL A 262 23.78 -3.96 11.17
N THR A 263 23.62 -3.40 9.97
CA THR A 263 24.68 -2.61 9.31
C THR A 263 25.06 -1.38 10.13
N ARG A 264 24.07 -0.65 10.68
CA ARG A 264 24.32 0.49 11.57
C ARG A 264 24.99 0.05 12.88
N GLY A 265 24.51 -1.03 13.50
CA GLY A 265 25.09 -1.59 14.72
C GLY A 265 26.55 -2.01 14.52
N ALA A 266 26.86 -2.68 13.42
CA ALA A 266 28.23 -3.06 13.05
C ALA A 266 29.12 -1.83 12.83
N ALA A 267 28.64 -0.81 12.12
CA ALA A 267 29.38 0.43 11.92
C ALA A 267 29.67 1.16 13.25
N LEU A 268 28.70 1.21 14.16
CA LEU A 268 28.87 1.77 15.50
C LEU A 268 29.86 0.96 16.34
N ALA A 269 29.77 -0.37 16.32
CA ALA A 269 30.70 -1.26 17.01
C ALA A 269 32.13 -1.10 16.48
N LEU A 270 32.32 -1.10 15.16
CA LEU A 270 33.63 -0.86 14.54
C LEU A 270 34.19 0.53 14.87
N SER A 271 33.33 1.56 14.94
CA SER A 271 33.73 2.90 15.37
C SER A 271 34.16 2.94 16.85
N ALA A 272 33.45 2.21 17.71
CA ALA A 272 33.80 2.06 19.12
C ALA A 272 35.13 1.31 19.29
N ILE A 273 35.32 0.19 18.58
CA ILE A 273 36.58 -0.57 18.55
C ILE A 273 37.73 0.33 18.09
N ARG A 274 37.54 1.08 17.00
CA ARG A 274 38.55 2.01 16.47
C ARG A 274 38.96 3.07 17.49
N ARG A 275 38.04 3.54 18.33
CA ARG A 275 38.30 4.63 19.30
C ARG A 275 38.82 4.13 20.66
N LYS A 276 38.39 2.96 21.12
CA LYS A 276 38.56 2.53 22.52
C LYS A 276 39.03 1.07 22.68
N GLY A 277 39.34 0.37 21.59
CA GLY A 277 39.73 -1.04 21.63
C GLY A 277 38.54 -2.00 21.75
N LEU A 278 38.83 -3.31 21.74
CA LEU A 278 37.80 -4.38 21.73
C LEU A 278 36.93 -4.42 22.99
N ASP A 279 37.50 -4.05 24.14
CA ASP A 279 36.80 -4.08 25.44
C ASP A 279 35.69 -3.03 25.57
N ALA A 280 35.66 -2.05 24.65
CA ALA A 280 34.67 -0.99 24.64
C ALA A 280 33.37 -1.37 23.92
N VAL A 281 33.29 -2.55 23.30
CA VAL A 281 32.04 -3.07 22.73
C VAL A 281 31.22 -3.65 23.87
N PRO A 282 30.03 -3.11 24.19
CA PRO A 282 29.20 -3.71 25.21
C PRO A 282 28.81 -5.13 24.75
N GLN A 283 29.15 -6.16 25.53
CA GLN A 283 28.73 -7.54 25.24
C GLN A 283 27.20 -7.69 25.16
N ALA A 284 26.45 -6.75 25.77
CA ALA A 284 24.99 -6.65 25.70
C ALA A 284 24.44 -5.84 24.50
N ALA A 285 25.30 -5.25 23.67
CA ALA A 285 24.90 -4.44 22.50
C ALA A 285 25.02 -5.18 21.17
N MET A 286 25.36 -6.47 21.18
CA MET A 286 25.08 -7.30 20.01
C MET A 286 23.56 -7.50 19.97
N PRO A 287 22.89 -7.26 18.82
CA PRO A 287 21.51 -7.65 18.67
C PRO A 287 21.50 -9.18 18.73
N MET A 288 21.36 -9.73 19.94
CA MET A 288 20.91 -11.09 20.14
C MET A 288 19.67 -11.22 19.29
N PHE A 289 19.67 -12.16 18.36
CA PHE A 289 18.62 -12.44 17.38
C PHE A 289 17.26 -12.65 18.05
N THR A 290 16.64 -11.59 18.55
CA THR A 290 15.29 -11.60 19.06
C THR A 290 14.43 -11.09 17.93
N ARG A 291 13.67 -11.98 17.29
CA ARG A 291 12.55 -11.57 16.43
C ARG A 291 11.63 -10.70 17.29
N PRO A 292 11.47 -9.40 17.02
CA PRO A 292 10.28 -8.73 17.54
C PRO A 292 9.09 -9.43 16.88
N GLN A 293 8.19 -10.00 17.68
CA GLN A 293 6.91 -10.43 17.15
C GLN A 293 6.15 -9.16 16.77
N SER A 294 5.81 -9.03 15.49
CA SER A 294 4.82 -8.07 15.02
C SER A 294 3.53 -8.29 15.80
N THR A 295 3.01 -7.22 16.42
CA THR A 295 1.67 -7.20 17.04
C THR A 295 0.57 -6.97 16.00
N PHE A 296 0.89 -7.03 14.71
CA PHE A 296 -0.10 -6.89 13.65
C PHE A 296 -0.83 -8.22 13.46
N LEU A 297 -2.07 -8.27 13.92
CA LEU A 297 -2.97 -9.41 13.77
C LEU A 297 -3.71 -9.27 12.43
N GLY A 298 -3.01 -9.47 11.32
CA GLY A 298 -3.54 -9.22 9.97
C GLY A 298 -4.28 -10.42 9.37
N SER A 299 -3.88 -11.66 9.72
CA SER A 299 -4.49 -12.88 9.19
C SER A 299 -5.29 -13.65 10.25
N ALA A 300 -6.31 -14.40 9.82
CA ALA A 300 -7.08 -15.28 10.69
C ALA A 300 -6.18 -16.32 11.41
N SER A 301 -5.17 -16.83 10.73
CA SER A 301 -4.18 -17.76 11.30
C SER A 301 -3.27 -17.11 12.35
N GLN A 302 -2.95 -15.82 12.21
CA GLN A 302 -2.18 -15.06 13.20
C GLN A 302 -3.04 -14.75 14.44
N VAL A 303 -4.32 -14.44 14.25
CA VAL A 303 -5.28 -14.28 15.35
C VAL A 303 -5.43 -15.59 16.11
N GLU A 304 -5.64 -16.72 15.42
CA GLU A 304 -5.70 -18.04 16.05
C GLU A 304 -4.39 -18.37 16.79
N ALA A 305 -3.23 -18.17 16.17
CA ALA A 305 -1.94 -18.43 16.81
C ALA A 305 -1.74 -17.54 18.06
N TYR A 306 -2.18 -16.30 18.03
CA TYR A 306 -2.13 -15.38 19.17
C TYR A 306 -3.07 -15.82 20.31
N VAL A 307 -4.31 -16.20 19.98
CA VAL A 307 -5.29 -16.74 20.95
C VAL A 307 -4.79 -18.06 21.56
N TYR A 308 -4.20 -18.94 20.76
CA TYR A 308 -3.55 -20.17 21.23
C TYR A 308 -2.33 -19.88 22.14
N ALA A 309 -1.55 -18.85 21.81
CA ALA A 309 -0.40 -18.44 22.63
C ALA A 309 -0.85 -17.85 23.98
N LEU A 310 -1.95 -17.08 24.01
CA LEU A 310 -2.56 -16.58 25.24
C LEU A 310 -3.11 -17.72 26.10
N ALA A 311 -3.76 -18.70 25.50
CA ALA A 311 -4.32 -19.85 26.21
C ALA A 311 -3.24 -20.71 26.92
N ARG A 312 -1.99 -20.66 26.46
CA ARG A 312 -0.84 -21.37 27.04
C ARG A 312 0.18 -20.44 27.69
N PHE A 313 -0.19 -19.19 27.95
CA PHE A 313 0.74 -18.21 28.49
C PHE A 313 1.00 -18.48 29.98
N GLU A 314 2.19 -19.00 30.28
CA GLU A 314 2.72 -19.00 31.64
C GLU A 314 3.50 -17.70 31.88
N PRO A 315 3.13 -16.89 32.89
CA PRO A 315 3.85 -15.65 33.18
C PRO A 315 5.27 -15.98 33.60
N LYS A 316 6.25 -15.66 32.75
CA LYS A 316 7.67 -15.69 33.14
C LYS A 316 7.92 -14.47 34.02
N PRO A 317 8.23 -14.64 35.32
CA PRO A 317 8.57 -13.51 36.16
C PRO A 317 9.82 -12.85 35.57
N ALA A 318 9.71 -11.56 35.24
CA ALA A 318 10.84 -10.77 34.77
C ALA A 318 11.92 -10.81 35.85
N ARG A 319 13.04 -11.48 35.58
CA ARG A 319 14.21 -11.44 36.45
C ARG A 319 14.82 -10.05 36.30
N PHE A 320 14.48 -9.16 37.22
CA PHE A 320 15.20 -7.90 37.36
C PHE A 320 16.69 -8.20 37.56
N PRO A 321 17.60 -7.47 36.87
CA PRO A 321 19.02 -7.65 37.09
C PRO A 321 19.31 -7.41 38.57
N LYS A 322 19.78 -8.44 39.28
CA LYS A 322 20.22 -8.29 40.67
C LYS A 322 21.41 -7.33 40.63
N ALA A 323 21.27 -6.17 41.27
CA ALA A 323 22.36 -5.23 41.44
C ALA A 323 23.56 -5.98 42.06
N SER A 324 24.64 -6.15 41.30
CA SER A 324 25.89 -6.65 41.85
C SER A 324 26.48 -5.51 42.69
N GLY A 325 26.21 -5.55 43.98
CA GLY A 325 26.77 -4.62 44.95
C GLY A 325 26.74 -5.26 46.32
N THR A 326 27.92 -5.67 46.78
CA THR A 326 28.20 -6.12 48.14
C THR A 326 27.86 -5.02 49.16
N ARG A 327 26.59 -4.94 49.57
CA ARG A 327 26.20 -4.27 50.81
C ARG A 327 25.88 -5.34 51.85
N LYS A 328 26.79 -5.54 52.81
CA LYS A 328 26.44 -6.07 54.13
C LYS A 328 25.59 -5.01 54.83
N GLY A 329 24.31 -4.96 54.48
CA GLY A 329 23.29 -4.18 55.17
C GLY A 329 22.09 -5.09 55.37
N GLN A 330 21.44 -5.01 56.54
CA GLN A 330 20.28 -5.81 56.90
C GLN A 330 19.26 -5.89 55.75
N ALA A 331 18.62 -7.05 55.61
CA ALA A 331 17.59 -7.28 54.60
C ALA A 331 16.59 -6.11 54.57
N PRO A 332 16.26 -5.56 53.39
CA PRO A 332 15.32 -4.46 53.31
C PRO A 332 13.98 -4.92 53.89
N ARG A 333 13.55 -4.27 54.98
CA ARG A 333 12.21 -4.48 55.53
C ARG A 333 11.19 -4.02 54.49
N ALA A 334 10.12 -4.80 54.32
CA ALA A 334 9.01 -4.40 53.46
C ALA A 334 8.49 -3.02 53.91
N PRO A 335 8.16 -2.11 52.97
CA PRO A 335 7.57 -0.83 53.33
C PRO A 335 6.26 -1.07 54.08
N ARG A 336 6.14 -0.52 55.29
CA ARG A 336 4.94 -0.66 56.11
C ARG A 336 3.79 0.15 55.53
N THR A 337 2.58 -0.35 55.69
CA THR A 337 1.39 0.38 55.24
C THR A 337 1.06 1.54 56.17
N VAL A 338 0.35 2.55 55.65
CA VAL A 338 -0.05 3.74 56.41
C VAL A 338 -0.85 3.37 57.67
N LYS A 339 -1.67 2.32 57.60
CA LYS A 339 -2.50 1.86 58.72
C LYS A 339 -1.66 1.31 59.89
N GLU A 340 -0.65 0.51 59.59
CA GLU A 340 0.27 -0.04 60.60
C GLU A 340 1.14 1.05 61.23
N MET A 341 1.46 2.10 60.48
CA MET A 341 2.19 3.26 61.01
C MET A 341 1.34 4.09 61.98
N LEU A 342 0.03 4.20 61.71
CA LEU A 342 -0.91 4.92 62.58
C LEU A 342 -1.15 4.17 63.90
N GLU A 343 -1.40 2.86 63.84
CA GLU A 343 -1.62 2.03 65.04
C GLU A 343 -0.41 2.10 65.99
N ARG A 344 0.81 2.04 65.44
CA ARG A 344 2.04 2.16 66.24
C ARG A 344 2.30 3.56 66.78
N CYS A 345 1.85 4.59 66.07
CA CYS A 345 1.96 5.96 66.55
C CYS A 345 1.01 6.17 67.74
N GLU A 346 -0.18 5.59 67.68
CA GLU A 346 -1.15 5.61 68.78
C GLU A 346 -0.62 4.88 70.02
N ASP A 347 -0.01 3.71 69.84
CA ASP A 347 0.63 2.93 70.92
C ASP A 347 1.84 3.63 71.56
N ALA A 348 2.51 4.53 70.82
CA ALA A 348 3.73 5.21 71.25
C ALA A 348 3.47 6.55 71.96
N LEU A 349 2.21 6.93 72.16
CA LEU A 349 1.86 8.17 72.86
C LEU A 349 1.99 8.06 74.40
N PRO A 350 2.36 9.15 75.10
CA PRO A 350 2.75 10.44 74.55
C PRO A 350 4.22 10.45 74.08
N MET A 351 4.45 10.90 72.85
CA MET A 351 5.78 10.95 72.24
C MET A 351 6.25 12.40 72.04
N PRO A 352 7.52 12.72 72.38
CA PRO A 352 8.02 14.10 72.39
C PRO A 352 8.34 14.68 71.01
N ASP A 353 8.72 13.85 70.02
CA ASP A 353 8.99 14.30 68.65
C ASP A 353 8.61 13.21 67.62
N LEU A 354 7.69 13.56 66.73
CA LEU A 354 7.16 12.68 65.69
C LEU A 354 8.17 12.39 64.56
N MET A 355 9.03 13.34 64.23
CA MET A 355 9.95 13.21 63.09
C MET A 355 11.11 12.27 63.42
N VAL A 356 11.61 12.32 64.66
CA VAL A 356 12.63 11.37 65.13
C VAL A 356 12.06 9.96 65.17
N TRP A 357 10.84 9.80 65.68
CA TRP A 357 10.19 8.49 65.74
C TRP A 357 9.96 7.89 64.34
N LEU A 358 9.53 8.69 63.36
CA LEU A 358 9.34 8.23 61.97
C LEU A 358 10.64 7.77 61.30
N LEU A 359 11.80 8.34 61.67
CA LEU A 359 13.09 7.92 61.14
C LEU A 359 13.58 6.58 61.72
N GLU A 360 13.03 6.17 62.86
CA GLU A 360 13.39 4.92 63.54
C GLU A 360 12.47 3.73 63.16
N GLN A 361 11.35 3.97 62.48
CA GLN A 361 10.40 2.92 62.05
C GLN A 361 10.83 2.19 60.79
#